data_AF-A0A1I2TU97-F1
#
_entry.id   AF-A0A1I2TU97-F1
#
_cell.length_a   1.000
_cell.length_b   1.000
_cell.length_c   1.000
_cell.angle_alpha   90.00
_cell.angle_beta   90.00
_cell.angle_gamma   90.00
#
_symmetry.space_group_name_H-M   'P 1'
#
loop_
_entity.id
_entity.type
_entity.pdbx_description
1 polymer ?
#
loop_
_entity_poly.entity_id
_entity_poly.type
_entity_poly.pdbx_seq_one_letter_code
_entity_poly.pdbx_strand_id
1 'polypeptide(L)'
;MITKQNHLILLLFLQALLFFSCKESDAQFAEKLITRFEEKSINRDSIDWKVFREKVMERSKVSKELGIIAALTLNNNPHSSYYYQGKVLKGIYPQKTSNDSCNLMRPFKRKNFKDIGYINIPKLYAIPNTQN
;
A
#
# COMPACT_ATOMS: atom_id res chain seq x y z
N MET A 1 -40.77 -8.60 41.30
CA MET A 1 -39.83 -7.46 41.23
C MET A 1 -38.45 -7.83 40.66
N ILE A 2 -38.33 -8.90 39.84
CA ILE A 2 -37.03 -9.52 39.49
C ILE A 2 -36.61 -9.25 38.02
N THR A 3 -37.54 -8.85 37.15
CA THR A 3 -37.29 -8.70 35.70
C THR A 3 -36.51 -7.44 35.32
N LYS A 4 -36.67 -6.32 36.05
CA LYS A 4 -36.00 -5.05 35.72
C LYS A 4 -34.47 -5.09 35.90
N GLN A 5 -33.97 -5.90 36.83
CA GLN A 5 -32.54 -5.98 37.15
C GLN A 5 -31.75 -6.77 36.09
N ASN A 6 -32.37 -7.81 35.52
CA ASN A 6 -31.77 -8.61 34.44
C ASN A 6 -31.65 -7.82 33.12
N HIS A 7 -32.60 -6.93 32.83
CA HIS A 7 -32.53 -6.06 31.64
C HIS A 7 -31.43 -5.00 31.76
N LEU A 8 -31.18 -4.48 32.97
CA LEU A 8 -30.11 -3.51 33.22
C LEU A 8 -28.72 -4.12 33.02
N ILE A 9 -28.53 -5.35 33.50
CA ILE A 9 -27.27 -6.11 33.33
C ILE A 9 -27.02 -6.43 31.86
N LEU A 10 -28.06 -6.83 31.11
CA LEU A 10 -27.96 -7.12 29.68
C LEU A 10 -27.58 -5.88 28.86
N LEU A 11 -28.16 -4.71 29.20
CA LEU A 11 -27.84 -3.43 28.58
C LEU A 11 -26.41 -2.98 28.88
N LEU A 12 -25.92 -3.18 30.11
CA LEU A 12 -24.53 -2.88 30.48
C LEU A 12 -23.54 -3.80 29.76
N PHE A 13 -23.87 -5.08 29.57
CA PHE A 13 -23.06 -6.02 28.79
C PHE A 13 -23.01 -5.65 27.30
N LEU A 14 -24.14 -5.24 26.72
CA LEU A 14 -24.23 -4.81 25.32
C LEU A 14 -23.46 -3.51 25.09
N GLN A 15 -23.52 -2.56 26.04
CA GLN A 15 -22.71 -1.35 25.99
C GLN A 15 -21.21 -1.68 26.11
N ALA A 16 -20.81 -2.55 27.05
CA ALA A 16 -19.41 -2.98 27.18
C ALA A 16 -18.88 -3.62 25.88
N LEU A 17 -19.68 -4.46 25.22
CA LEU A 17 -19.35 -5.05 23.91
C LEU A 17 -19.18 -4.00 22.79
N LEU A 18 -19.94 -2.91 22.83
CA LEU A 18 -19.84 -1.81 21.86
C LEU A 18 -18.63 -0.88 22.10
N PHE A 19 -18.06 -0.86 23.32
CA PHE A 19 -16.89 -0.05 23.66
C PHE A 19 -15.54 -0.75 23.42
N PHE A 20 -15.53 -2.07 23.17
CA PHE A 20 -14.34 -2.76 22.65
C PHE A 20 -14.18 -2.52 21.15
N SER A 21 -14.02 -1.26 20.75
CA SER A 21 -13.46 -0.93 19.44
C SER A 21 -12.00 -1.39 19.45
N CYS A 22 -11.77 -2.62 19.00
CA CYS A 22 -10.46 -3.26 18.99
C CYS A 22 -9.55 -2.50 18.01
N LYS A 23 -8.80 -1.51 18.51
CA LYS A 23 -7.76 -0.85 17.72
C LYS A 23 -6.70 -1.89 17.40
N GLU A 24 -6.47 -2.11 16.11
CA GLU A 24 -5.40 -2.97 15.63
C GLU A 24 -4.05 -2.48 16.16
N SER A 25 -3.33 -3.36 16.84
CA SER A 25 -1.99 -3.05 17.35
C SER A 25 -0.99 -2.92 16.19
N ASP A 26 0.11 -2.18 16.41
CA ASP A 26 1.14 -2.00 15.38
C ASP A 26 1.76 -3.33 14.94
N ALA A 27 1.87 -4.30 15.87
CA ALA A 27 2.31 -5.65 15.57
C ALA A 27 1.31 -6.41 14.68
N GLN A 28 0.01 -6.32 14.98
CA GLN A 28 -1.03 -6.95 14.15
C GLN A 28 -1.08 -6.35 12.75
N PHE A 29 -0.91 -5.02 12.65
CA PHE A 29 -0.80 -4.32 11.37
C PHE A 29 0.40 -4.82 10.56
N ALA A 30 1.58 -4.87 11.19
CA ALA A 30 2.81 -5.29 10.52
C ALA A 30 2.73 -6.75 10.05
N GLU A 31 2.18 -7.65 10.86
CA GLU A 31 1.94 -9.04 10.48
C GLU A 31 1.04 -9.15 9.26
N LYS A 32 -0.10 -8.45 9.24
CA LYS A 32 -0.98 -8.43 8.06
C LYS A 32 -0.28 -7.87 6.83
N LEU A 33 0.50 -6.80 6.99
CA LEU A 33 1.28 -6.23 5.89
C LEU A 33 2.23 -7.27 5.31
N ILE A 34 3.00 -7.97 6.15
CA ILE A 34 3.95 -9.01 5.74
C ILE A 34 3.23 -10.14 5.01
N THR A 35 2.12 -10.66 5.56
CA THR A 35 1.33 -11.71 4.92
C THR A 35 0.82 -11.28 3.53
N ARG A 36 0.40 -10.02 3.37
CA ARG A 36 -0.01 -9.52 2.03
C ARG A 36 1.14 -9.53 1.03
N PHE A 37 2.35 -9.19 1.45
CA PHE A 37 3.52 -9.30 0.58
C PHE A 37 3.85 -10.77 0.27
N GLU A 38 3.83 -11.67 1.27
CA GLU A 38 4.04 -13.12 1.06
C GLU A 38 3.03 -13.70 0.05
N GLU A 39 1.77 -13.27 0.10
CA GLU A 39 0.72 -13.78 -0.79
C GLU A 39 0.75 -13.21 -2.21
N LYS A 40 1.11 -11.92 -2.37
CA LYS A 40 0.80 -11.15 -3.59
C LYS A 40 2.01 -10.56 -4.30
N SER A 41 3.21 -10.64 -3.74
CA SER A 41 4.40 -10.05 -4.37
C SER A 41 4.73 -10.79 -5.66
N ILE A 42 4.94 -10.03 -6.74
CA ILE A 42 5.35 -10.56 -8.04
C ILE A 42 6.72 -11.27 -7.94
N ASN A 43 7.59 -10.77 -7.06
CA ASN A 43 8.93 -11.27 -6.84
C ASN A 43 9.04 -12.11 -5.56
N ARG A 44 7.95 -12.76 -5.14
CA ARG A 44 7.84 -13.49 -3.86
C ARG A 44 9.00 -14.45 -3.62
N ASP A 45 9.42 -15.18 -4.65
CA ASP A 45 10.43 -16.24 -4.53
C ASP A 45 11.86 -15.69 -4.41
N SER A 46 12.06 -14.39 -4.69
CA SER A 46 13.36 -13.70 -4.54
C SER A 46 13.55 -13.01 -3.19
N ILE A 47 12.51 -12.97 -2.36
CA ILE A 47 12.53 -12.27 -1.08
C ILE A 47 12.99 -13.23 0.02
N ASP A 48 14.01 -12.82 0.78
CA ASP A 48 14.31 -13.46 2.06
C ASP A 48 13.26 -13.05 3.10
N TRP A 49 12.25 -13.91 3.28
CA TRP A 49 11.11 -13.66 4.15
C TRP A 49 11.47 -13.52 5.62
N LYS A 50 12.57 -14.15 6.06
CA LYS A 50 13.04 -14.02 7.44
C LYS A 50 13.56 -12.61 7.68
N VAL A 51 14.44 -12.13 6.81
CA VAL A 51 14.98 -10.76 6.88
C VAL A 51 13.87 -9.73 6.65
N PHE A 52 12.96 -9.99 5.72
CA PHE A 52 11.81 -9.14 5.44
C PHE A 52 10.96 -8.91 6.69
N ARG A 53 10.54 -10.01 7.32
CA ARG A 53 9.72 -9.98 8.53
C ARG A 53 10.42 -9.25 9.68
N GLU A 54 11.69 -9.61 9.94
CA GLU A 54 12.47 -8.96 11.01
C GLU A 54 12.53 -7.45 10.82
N LYS A 55 12.89 -6.99 9.62
CA LYS A 55 13.06 -5.56 9.33
C LYS A 55 11.74 -4.79 9.33
N VAL A 56 10.67 -5.35 8.76
CA VAL A 56 9.35 -4.70 8.77
C VAL A 56 8.83 -4.58 10.21
N MET A 57 8.96 -5.62 11.02
CA MET A 57 8.56 -5.60 12.43
C MET A 57 9.38 -4.58 13.24
N GLU A 58 10.70 -4.57 13.06
CA GLU A 58 11.60 -3.60 13.71
C GLU A 58 11.18 -2.16 13.41
N ARG A 59 10.92 -1.85 12.14
CA ARG A 59 10.53 -0.49 11.71
C ARG A 59 9.12 -0.12 12.14
N SER A 60 8.21 -1.09 12.19
CA SER A 60 6.82 -0.88 12.62
C SER A 60 6.70 -0.55 14.10
N LYS A 61 7.65 -0.99 14.94
CA LYS A 61 7.77 -0.57 16.35
C LYS A 61 8.04 0.93 16.51
N VAL A 62 8.68 1.55 15.52
CA VAL A 62 8.93 3.00 15.51
C VAL A 62 7.73 3.73 14.95
N SER A 63 7.22 3.31 13.79
CA SER A 63 5.92 3.77 13.26
C SER A 63 5.41 2.86 12.14
N LYS A 64 4.08 2.84 11.93
CA LYS A 64 3.45 2.14 10.80
C LYS A 64 4.01 2.61 9.45
N GLU A 65 4.23 3.91 9.28
CA GLU A 65 4.79 4.49 8.06
C GLU A 65 6.18 3.91 7.74
N LEU A 66 7.06 3.82 8.73
CA LEU A 66 8.38 3.24 8.53
C LEU A 66 8.32 1.75 8.23
N GLY A 67 7.40 1.02 8.85
CA GLY A 67 7.11 -0.38 8.52
C GLY A 67 6.70 -0.57 7.06
N ILE A 68 5.80 0.30 6.57
CA ILE A 68 5.34 0.31 5.17
C ILE A 68 6.49 0.61 4.21
N ILE A 69 7.27 1.66 4.48
CA ILE A 69 8.41 2.05 3.63
C ILE A 69 9.44 0.92 3.57
N ALA A 70 9.72 0.26 4.70
CA ALA A 70 10.61 -0.89 4.76
C ALA A 70 10.10 -2.05 3.92
N ALA A 71 8.81 -2.41 4.05
CA ALA A 71 8.19 -3.49 3.28
C ALA A 71 8.27 -3.22 1.77
N LEU A 72 7.92 -2.00 1.34
CA LEU A 72 8.00 -1.60 -0.07
C LEU A 72 9.44 -1.66 -0.60
N THR A 73 10.41 -1.18 0.20
CA THR A 73 11.83 -1.17 -0.16
C THR A 73 12.36 -2.58 -0.35
N LEU A 74 12.11 -3.47 0.63
CA LEU A 74 12.57 -4.86 0.62
C LEU A 74 11.86 -5.70 -0.45
N ASN A 75 10.62 -5.33 -0.81
CA ASN A 75 9.92 -5.90 -1.95
C ASN A 75 10.59 -5.56 -3.30
N ASN A 76 11.55 -4.63 -3.35
CA ASN A 76 12.37 -4.31 -4.53
C ASN A 76 11.57 -4.09 -5.84
N ASN A 77 10.34 -3.61 -5.74
CA ASN A 77 9.47 -3.30 -6.87
C ASN A 77 9.11 -1.81 -6.88
N PRO A 78 9.75 -0.98 -7.73
CA PRO A 78 9.55 0.46 -7.73
C PRO A 78 8.15 0.91 -8.19
N HIS A 79 7.33 -0.01 -8.70
CA HIS A 79 5.94 0.25 -9.06
C HIS A 79 4.97 0.03 -7.89
N SER A 80 5.43 -0.56 -6.78
CA SER A 80 4.63 -0.72 -5.57
C SER A 80 4.54 0.59 -4.79
N SER A 81 3.35 0.90 -4.28
CA SER A 81 3.11 2.02 -3.39
C SER A 81 2.01 1.67 -2.39
N TYR A 82 1.92 2.44 -1.31
CA TYR A 82 0.91 2.24 -0.27
C TYR A 82 0.28 3.58 0.10
N TYR A 83 -1.06 3.63 0.17
CA TYR A 83 -1.77 4.84 0.59
C TYR A 83 -2.03 4.79 2.10
N TYR A 84 -1.44 5.72 2.84
CA TYR A 84 -1.56 5.81 4.30
C TYR A 84 -1.82 7.25 4.72
N GLN A 85 -2.91 7.47 5.46
CA GLN A 85 -3.26 8.79 6.03
C GLN A 85 -3.20 9.95 5.03
N GLY A 86 -3.75 9.77 3.83
CA GLY A 86 -3.77 10.83 2.81
C GLY A 86 -2.50 10.93 1.95
N LYS A 87 -1.49 10.08 2.20
CA LYS A 87 -0.18 10.15 1.54
C LYS A 87 0.13 8.86 0.81
N VAL A 88 0.82 8.98 -0.32
CA VAL A 88 1.37 7.83 -1.06
C VAL A 88 2.79 7.59 -0.56
N LEU A 89 2.99 6.45 0.09
CA LEU A 89 4.29 5.95 0.54
C LEU A 89 4.91 5.08 -0.55
N LYS A 90 6.23 5.21 -0.72
CA LYS A 90 7.04 4.47 -1.69
C LYS A 90 8.27 3.87 -1.01
N GLY A 91 8.78 2.78 -1.56
CA GLY A 91 10.08 2.25 -1.15
C GLY A 91 11.23 3.16 -1.58
N ILE A 92 12.38 2.97 -0.95
CA ILE A 92 13.62 3.68 -1.23
C ILE A 92 14.46 2.80 -2.15
N TYR A 93 14.54 3.17 -3.42
CA TYR A 93 15.32 2.44 -4.42
C TYR A 93 16.49 3.29 -4.90
N PRO A 94 17.64 2.70 -5.24
CA PRO A 94 18.66 3.42 -5.97
C PRO A 94 18.04 3.97 -7.26
N GLN A 95 18.37 5.21 -7.63
CA GLN A 95 17.97 5.74 -8.93
C GLN A 95 18.54 4.80 -10.00
N LYS A 96 17.66 4.04 -10.66
CA LYS A 96 18.03 3.36 -11.89
C LYS A 96 18.30 4.48 -12.89
N THR A 97 19.56 4.63 -13.30
CA THR A 97 19.88 5.28 -14.56
C THR A 97 19.26 4.40 -15.64
N SER A 98 17.98 4.62 -15.97
CA SER A 98 17.40 3.98 -17.14
C SER A 98 18.15 4.54 -18.34
N ASN A 99 18.94 3.72 -19.00
CA ASN A 99 19.04 3.82 -20.44
C ASN A 99 17.68 3.37 -20.96
N ASP A 100 16.67 4.25 -20.85
CA ASP A 100 15.40 4.04 -21.52
C ASP A 100 15.73 3.91 -23.01
N SER A 101 15.67 2.71 -23.53
CA SER A 101 15.64 2.47 -24.98
C SER A 101 14.38 3.10 -25.61
N CYS A 102 13.44 3.58 -24.79
CA CYS A 102 12.32 4.44 -25.17
C CYS A 102 12.71 5.93 -25.34
N ASN A 103 13.87 6.39 -24.84
CA ASN A 103 14.47 7.68 -25.20
C ASN A 103 15.19 7.58 -26.55
N LEU A 104 14.58 6.90 -27.52
CA LEU A 104 14.78 7.24 -28.91
C LEU A 104 14.08 8.58 -29.16
N MET A 105 14.65 9.67 -28.62
CA MET A 105 14.72 10.92 -29.39
C MET A 105 15.62 10.63 -30.60
N ARG A 106 15.20 9.71 -31.48
CA ARG A 106 15.56 9.83 -32.87
C ARG A 106 14.91 11.15 -33.26
N PRO A 107 15.67 12.15 -33.77
CA PRO A 107 15.03 13.27 -34.40
C PRO A 107 14.04 12.66 -35.40
N PHE A 108 12.74 12.87 -35.16
CA PHE A 108 11.71 12.43 -36.08
C PHE A 108 12.00 13.21 -37.35
N LYS A 109 12.74 12.60 -38.29
CA LYS A 109 12.93 13.16 -39.62
C LYS A 109 11.52 13.26 -40.17
N ARG A 110 10.98 14.48 -40.21
CA ARG A 110 9.68 14.78 -40.81
C ARG A 110 9.74 14.30 -42.26
N LYS A 111 9.36 13.05 -42.50
CA LYS A 111 8.84 12.66 -43.81
C LYS A 111 7.50 13.38 -43.92
N ASN A 112 7.28 14.04 -45.04
CA ASN A 112 5.99 14.65 -45.37
C ASN A 112 4.96 13.53 -45.57
N PHE A 113 4.47 12.96 -44.48
CA PHE A 113 3.33 12.06 -44.52
C PHE A 113 2.08 12.92 -44.67
N LYS A 114 1.38 12.79 -45.80
CA LYS A 114 0.22 13.63 -46.11
C LYS A 114 -1.06 13.22 -45.38
N ASP A 115 -1.08 12.06 -44.72
CA ASP A 115 -2.29 11.47 -44.15
C ASP A 115 -2.06 10.81 -42.76
N ILE A 116 -1.39 11.52 -41.82
CA ILE A 116 -1.25 11.05 -40.44
C ILE A 116 -1.97 12.00 -39.50
N GLY A 117 -2.95 11.46 -38.76
CA GLY A 117 -3.55 12.11 -37.60
C GLY A 117 -2.82 11.70 -36.32
N TYR A 118 -2.56 12.66 -35.43
CA TYR A 118 -2.02 12.38 -34.10
C TYR A 118 -3.16 12.38 -33.08
N ILE A 119 -3.30 11.30 -32.30
CA ILE A 119 -4.20 11.25 -31.16
C ILE A 119 -3.35 11.38 -29.90
N ASN A 120 -3.53 12.49 -29.18
CA ASN A 120 -2.99 12.62 -27.84
C ASN A 120 -3.92 11.89 -26.88
N ILE A 121 -3.44 10.82 -26.26
CA ILE A 121 -4.18 10.15 -25.18
C ILE A 121 -3.67 10.74 -23.87
N PRO A 122 -4.43 11.64 -23.22
CA PRO A 122 -4.02 12.18 -21.92
C PRO A 122 -3.95 11.04 -20.90
N LYS A 123 -3.08 11.18 -19.89
CA LYS A 123 -3.06 10.26 -18.74
C LYS A 123 -4.43 10.33 -18.07
N LEU A 124 -5.21 9.25 -18.20
CA LEU A 124 -6.47 9.09 -17.49
C LEU A 124 -6.15 8.69 -16.05
N TYR A 125 -6.15 9.65 -15.13
CA TYR A 125 -6.15 9.34 -13.71
C TYR A 125 -7.55 8.87 -13.33
N ALA A 126 -7.70 7.60 -12.91
CA ALA A 126 -8.91 7.18 -12.23
C ALA A 126 -8.95 7.91 -10.89
N ILE A 127 -9.83 8.90 -10.75
CA ILE A 127 -10.12 9.53 -9.46
C ILE A 127 -10.91 8.48 -8.66
N PRO A 128 -10.39 7.92 -7.55
CA PRO A 128 -11.17 7.03 -6.72
C PRO A 128 -12.37 7.79 -6.18
N ASN A 129 -13.57 7.27 -6.43
CA ASN A 129 -14.83 7.82 -5.93
C ASN A 129 -14.82 7.76 -4.40
N THR A 130 -14.49 8.86 -3.73
CA THR A 130 -14.77 9.05 -2.31
C THR A 130 -16.22 9.53 -2.19
N GLN A 131 -17.16 8.59 -2.17
CA GLN A 131 -18.52 8.89 -1.72
C GLN A 131 -18.52 8.79 -0.19
N ASN A 132 -18.69 9.96 0.45
CA ASN A 132 -19.10 10.12 1.84
C ASN A 132 -20.60 9.89 1.98
#